data_AF-A0A0C2T950-F1
#
_entry.id   AF-A0A0C2T950-F1
#
_cell.length_a   1.000
_cell.length_b   1.000
_cell.length_c   1.000
_cell.angle_alpha   90.00
_cell.angle_beta   90.00
_cell.angle_gamma   90.00
#
_symmetry.space_group_name_H-M   'P 1'
#
loop_
_entity.id
_entity.type
_entity.pdbx_description
1 polymer ?
#
loop_
_entity_poly.entity_id
_entity_poly.type
_entity_poly.pdbx_seq_one_letter_code
_entity_poly.pdbx_strand_id
1 'polypeptide(L)'
;MQALRRRIPFAVEDESGDDPRVLDEQEQDELIHQLRTRAHRTNTHYIFAAYLLLSLSTIAHLINAFTRSAPALLTFLSFVAHLNLFLYIFPSRIRSGRNEIHLPSPLPFGFTYSLSAVAPTLSLFIGHSWKTVVWWCITPAMVYTIQAVKMSVYEINESISTLERLKYRSPGA
;
A
#
# COMPACT_ATOMS: atom_id res chain seq x y z
N MET A 1 37.97 16.18 7.51
CA MET A 1 37.20 16.34 8.77
C MET A 1 35.87 15.62 8.59
N GLN A 2 35.65 14.50 9.28
CA GLN A 2 34.36 13.81 9.26
C GLN A 2 33.36 14.66 10.05
N ALA A 3 32.26 15.08 9.43
CA ALA A 3 31.18 15.74 10.14
C ALA A 3 30.67 14.79 11.22
N LEU A 4 30.87 15.14 12.50
CA LEU A 4 30.32 14.41 13.63
C LEU A 4 28.80 14.39 13.45
N ARG A 5 28.23 13.23 13.08
CA ARG A 5 26.78 13.08 12.92
C ARG A 5 26.13 13.24 14.28
N ARG A 6 25.73 14.47 14.62
CA ARG A 6 25.02 14.82 15.85
C ARG A 6 23.67 14.10 15.82
N ARG A 7 23.46 13.17 16.75
CA ARG A 7 22.17 12.49 16.93
C ARG A 7 21.24 13.42 17.70
N ILE A 8 19.98 13.47 17.30
CA ILE A 8 18.97 14.35 17.90
C ILE A 8 18.23 13.49 18.93
N PRO A 9 18.27 13.83 20.23
CA PRO A 9 17.47 13.14 21.24
C PRO A 9 15.99 13.27 20.89
N PHE A 10 15.21 12.21 21.11
CA PHE A 10 13.77 12.31 20.99
C PHE A 10 13.26 13.22 22.10
N ALA A 11 12.52 14.24 21.71
CA ALA A 11 11.92 15.19 22.63
C ALA A 11 10.40 15.12 22.42
N VAL A 12 9.66 15.00 23.53
CA VAL A 12 8.20 14.98 23.53
C VAL A 12 7.72 16.28 24.15
N GLU A 13 6.79 16.96 23.49
CA GLU A 13 6.10 18.10 24.08
C GLU A 13 5.18 17.58 25.18
N ASP A 14 5.40 18.07 26.40
CA ASP A 14 4.59 17.70 27.54
C ASP A 14 3.27 18.49 27.52
N GLU A 15 2.17 17.89 27.97
CA GLU A 15 0.83 18.54 27.94
C GLU A 15 0.75 19.81 28.81
N SER A 16 1.75 20.01 29.68
CA SER A 16 1.94 21.18 30.54
C SER A 16 2.50 22.42 29.83
N GLY A 17 2.96 22.29 28.57
CA GLY A 17 3.52 23.40 27.80
C GLY A 17 4.93 23.84 28.21
N ASP A 18 5.62 23.05 29.04
CA ASP A 18 7.02 23.27 29.41
C ASP A 18 8.00 22.65 28.40
N ASP A 19 9.29 23.01 28.53
CA ASP A 19 10.40 22.61 27.63
C ASP A 19 10.35 21.13 27.24
N PRO A 20 10.66 20.81 25.96
CA PRO A 20 10.47 19.47 25.42
C PRO A 20 11.34 18.44 26.18
N ARG A 21 10.68 17.48 26.83
CA ARG A 21 11.33 16.47 27.67
C ARG A 21 12.10 15.49 26.79
N VAL A 22 13.41 15.40 27.01
CA VAL A 22 14.28 14.44 26.34
C VAL A 22 14.06 13.04 26.91
N LEU A 23 13.71 12.09 26.05
CA LEU A 23 13.51 10.68 26.42
C LEU A 23 14.84 9.99 26.68
N ASP A 24 14.90 9.18 27.74
CA ASP A 24 16.05 8.31 28.01
C ASP A 24 16.12 7.11 27.03
N GLU A 25 17.19 6.30 27.10
CA GLU A 25 17.37 5.20 26.15
C GLU A 25 16.27 4.13 26.23
N GLN A 26 15.75 3.87 27.43
CA GLN A 26 14.71 2.87 27.68
C GLN A 26 13.36 3.36 27.16
N GLU A 27 13.03 4.62 27.42
CA GLU A 27 11.82 5.28 26.91
C GLU A 27 11.83 5.36 25.37
N GLN A 28 12.99 5.63 24.76
CA GLN A 28 13.14 5.60 23.29
C GLN A 28 12.87 4.21 22.70
N ASP A 29 13.39 3.15 23.32
CA ASP A 29 13.15 1.77 22.87
C ASP A 29 11.69 1.36 23.02
N GLU A 30 11.06 1.72 24.14
CA GLU A 30 9.65 1.44 24.37
C GLU A 30 8.78 2.16 23.33
N LEU A 31 9.05 3.44 23.05
CA LEU A 31 8.32 4.22 22.06
C LEU A 31 8.45 3.59 20.66
N ILE A 32 9.66 3.24 20.23
CA ILE A 32 9.89 2.58 18.93
C ILE A 32 9.14 1.24 18.87
N HIS A 33 9.18 0.45 19.94
CA HIS A 33 8.47 -0.83 20.01
C HIS A 33 6.95 -0.66 19.91
N GLN A 34 6.39 0.33 20.62
CA GLN A 34 4.98 0.68 20.55
C GLN A 34 4.58 1.14 19.13
N LEU A 35 5.38 2.04 18.51
CA LEU A 35 5.17 2.50 17.14
C LEU A 35 5.19 1.35 16.14
N ARG A 36 6.15 0.42 16.27
CA ARG A 36 6.24 -0.77 15.41
C ARG A 36 5.03 -1.69 15.56
N THR A 37 4.58 -1.90 16.79
CA THR A 37 3.39 -2.71 17.07
C THR A 37 2.13 -2.08 16.47
N ARG A 38 1.95 -0.76 16.66
CA ARG A 38 0.85 0.00 16.03
C ARG A 38 0.93 -0.06 14.51
N ALA A 39 2.09 0.20 13.93
CA ALA A 39 2.30 0.13 12.48
C ALA A 39 1.95 -1.25 11.92
N HIS A 40 2.36 -2.33 12.58
CA HIS A 40 2.02 -3.68 12.13
C HIS A 40 0.51 -3.92 12.11
N ARG A 41 -0.20 -3.49 13.16
CA ARG A 41 -1.66 -3.58 13.24
C ARG A 41 -2.35 -2.75 12.16
N THR A 42 -1.95 -1.48 12.01
CA THR A 42 -2.51 -0.58 11.00
C THR A 42 -2.26 -1.07 9.58
N ASN A 43 -1.03 -1.53 9.28
CA ASN A 43 -0.68 -2.12 7.98
C ASN A 43 -1.55 -3.33 7.67
N THR A 44 -1.81 -4.18 8.67
CA THR A 44 -2.70 -5.35 8.51
C THR A 44 -4.11 -4.92 8.14
N HIS A 45 -4.66 -3.88 8.79
CA HIS A 45 -5.99 -3.37 8.48
C HIS A 45 -6.06 -2.75 7.08
N TYR A 46 -5.07 -1.95 6.67
CA TYR A 46 -5.03 -1.36 5.33
C TYR A 46 -4.95 -2.42 4.23
N ILE A 47 -4.08 -3.41 4.41
CA ILE A 47 -3.95 -4.54 3.48
C ILE A 47 -5.26 -5.32 3.41
N PHE A 48 -5.89 -5.62 4.55
CA PHE A 48 -7.17 -6.33 4.59
C PHE A 48 -8.31 -5.56 3.90
N ALA A 49 -8.42 -4.24 4.16
CA ALA A 49 -9.41 -3.40 3.49
C ALA A 49 -9.17 -3.35 1.97
N ALA A 50 -7.91 -3.22 1.54
CA ALA A 50 -7.53 -3.25 0.14
C ALA A 50 -7.91 -4.59 -0.53
N TYR A 51 -7.72 -5.71 0.16
CA TYR A 51 -8.16 -7.03 -0.30
C TYR A 51 -9.67 -7.12 -0.49
N LEU A 52 -10.45 -6.65 0.49
CA LEU A 52 -11.91 -6.67 0.40
C LEU A 52 -12.40 -5.84 -0.78
N LEU A 53 -11.90 -4.60 -0.93
CA LEU A 53 -12.26 -3.71 -2.03
C LEU A 53 -11.90 -4.32 -3.39
N LEU A 54 -10.68 -4.87 -3.52
CA LEU A 54 -10.23 -5.49 -4.77
C LEU A 54 -11.03 -6.75 -5.12
N SER A 55 -11.38 -7.56 -4.11
CA SER A 55 -12.21 -8.76 -4.29
C SER A 55 -13.62 -8.40 -4.72
N LEU A 56 -14.24 -7.41 -4.08
CA LEU A 56 -15.56 -6.90 -4.46
C LEU A 56 -15.57 -6.35 -5.89
N SER A 57 -14.56 -5.55 -6.26
CA SER A 57 -14.40 -5.04 -7.62
C SER A 57 -14.26 -6.17 -8.66
N THR A 58 -13.46 -7.20 -8.32
CA THR A 58 -13.26 -8.37 -9.19
C THR A 58 -14.56 -9.16 -9.38
N ILE A 59 -15.31 -9.39 -8.29
CA ILE A 59 -16.62 -10.06 -8.35
C ILE A 59 -17.61 -9.25 -9.18
N ALA A 60 -17.63 -7.93 -9.03
CA ALA A 60 -18.51 -7.06 -9.78
C ALA A 60 -18.21 -7.12 -11.29
N HIS A 61 -16.94 -7.12 -11.69
CA HIS A 61 -16.54 -7.36 -13.08
C HIS A 61 -16.89 -8.78 -13.56
N LEU A 62 -16.81 -9.79 -12.70
CA LEU A 62 -17.18 -11.16 -13.02
C LEU A 62 -18.68 -11.31 -13.30
N ILE A 63 -19.52 -10.73 -12.45
CA ILE A 63 -20.98 -10.71 -12.64
C ILE A 63 -21.29 -10.03 -13.98
N ASN A 64 -20.69 -8.87 -14.25
CA ASN A 64 -20.90 -8.13 -15.50
C ASN A 64 -20.41 -8.92 -16.74
N ALA A 65 -19.39 -9.77 -16.60
CA ALA A 65 -18.93 -10.67 -17.65
C ALA A 65 -20.00 -11.73 -18.00
N PHE A 66 -20.61 -12.33 -16.97
CA PHE A 66 -21.61 -13.37 -17.13
C PHE A 66 -22.98 -12.86 -17.61
N THR A 67 -23.31 -11.59 -17.34
CA THR A 67 -24.55 -10.96 -17.83
C THR A 67 -24.49 -10.58 -19.32
N ARG A 68 -23.40 -10.90 -20.03
CA ARG A 68 -23.17 -10.63 -21.47
C ARG A 68 -23.36 -9.16 -21.91
N SER A 69 -23.33 -8.23 -20.96
CA SER A 69 -23.49 -6.79 -21.21
C SER A 69 -22.20 -6.09 -21.64
N ALA A 70 -21.05 -6.76 -21.52
CA ALA A 70 -19.74 -6.13 -21.69
C ALA A 70 -18.88 -6.79 -22.77
N PRO A 71 -18.04 -6.00 -23.48
CA PRO A 71 -17.05 -6.54 -24.41
C PRO A 71 -16.10 -7.50 -23.69
N ALA A 72 -15.95 -8.72 -24.20
CA ALA A 72 -15.13 -9.77 -23.59
C ALA A 72 -13.66 -9.32 -23.42
N LEU A 73 -13.11 -8.61 -24.41
CA LEU A 73 -11.74 -8.10 -24.37
C LEU A 73 -11.51 -7.08 -23.24
N LEU A 74 -12.40 -6.10 -23.07
CA LEU A 74 -12.27 -5.09 -22.02
C LEU A 74 -12.37 -5.71 -20.62
N THR A 75 -13.28 -6.67 -20.48
CA THR A 75 -13.43 -7.44 -19.26
C THR A 75 -12.16 -8.24 -18.96
N PHE A 76 -11.59 -8.92 -19.94
CA PHE A 76 -10.33 -9.66 -19.81
C PHE A 76 -9.18 -8.76 -19.37
N LEU A 77 -9.01 -7.58 -19.99
CA LEU A 77 -7.98 -6.61 -19.59
C LEU A 77 -8.17 -6.14 -18.14
N SER A 78 -9.42 -5.88 -17.72
CA SER A 78 -9.72 -5.54 -16.33
C SER A 78 -9.32 -6.67 -15.38
N PHE A 79 -9.60 -7.93 -15.72
CA PHE A 79 -9.18 -9.08 -14.92
C PHE A 79 -7.66 -9.21 -14.81
N VAL A 80 -6.93 -9.01 -15.91
CA VAL A 80 -5.45 -9.03 -15.88
C VAL A 80 -4.92 -7.93 -14.96
N ALA A 81 -5.49 -6.73 -15.02
CA ALA A 81 -5.12 -5.64 -14.11
C ALA A 81 -5.41 -6.03 -12.64
N HIS A 82 -6.59 -6.56 -12.33
CA HIS A 82 -6.96 -6.99 -10.97
C HIS A 82 -6.04 -8.10 -10.45
N LEU A 83 -5.72 -9.11 -11.28
CA LEU A 83 -4.79 -10.18 -10.93
C LEU A 83 -3.40 -9.60 -10.60
N ASN A 84 -2.93 -8.64 -11.40
CA ASN A 84 -1.68 -7.94 -11.11
C ASN A 84 -1.73 -7.16 -9.78
N LEU A 85 -2.85 -6.51 -9.48
CA LEU A 85 -3.05 -5.82 -8.19
C LEU A 85 -3.08 -6.81 -7.01
N PHE A 86 -3.63 -8.01 -7.18
CA PHE A 86 -3.57 -9.05 -6.15
C PHE A 86 -2.12 -9.45 -5.84
N LEU A 87 -1.26 -9.57 -6.86
CA LEU A 87 0.17 -9.86 -6.66
C LEU A 87 0.88 -8.78 -5.84
N TYR A 88 0.44 -7.52 -5.94
CA TYR A 88 0.97 -6.45 -5.10
C TYR A 88 0.60 -6.62 -3.64
N ILE A 89 -0.64 -6.98 -3.32
CA ILE A 89 -1.12 -7.07 -1.94
C ILE A 89 -0.75 -8.41 -1.31
N PHE A 90 -0.48 -9.44 -2.12
CA PHE A 90 -0.15 -10.79 -1.64
C PHE A 90 1.03 -10.78 -0.68
N PRO A 91 0.83 -11.18 0.59
CA PRO A 91 1.88 -11.13 1.58
C PRO A 91 2.98 -12.10 1.17
N SER A 92 4.20 -11.58 1.06
CA SER A 92 5.43 -12.37 0.85
C SER A 92 5.60 -13.48 1.88
N ARG A 93 4.85 -13.44 3.00
CA ARG A 93 4.88 -14.41 4.11
C ARG A 93 4.24 -15.76 3.79
N ILE A 94 3.32 -15.85 2.82
CA ILE A 94 2.79 -17.16 2.36
C ILE A 94 3.88 -17.96 1.61
N ARG A 95 5.00 -17.33 1.25
CA ARG A 95 6.19 -17.99 0.68
C ARG A 95 6.99 -18.84 1.69
N SER A 96 6.72 -18.72 2.99
CA SER A 96 7.55 -19.36 4.03
C SER A 96 7.10 -20.77 4.44
N GLY A 97 6.11 -21.35 3.76
CA GLY A 97 5.54 -22.67 4.07
C GLY A 97 5.98 -23.77 3.11
N ARG A 98 7.16 -24.36 3.36
CA ARG A 98 7.67 -25.68 2.92
C ARG A 98 7.72 -26.06 1.41
N ASN A 99 7.04 -25.35 0.51
CA ASN A 99 7.18 -25.45 -0.95
C ASN A 99 7.15 -24.03 -1.54
N GLU A 100 8.30 -23.54 -2.01
CA GLU A 100 8.42 -22.21 -2.64
C GLU A 100 7.64 -22.17 -3.96
N ILE A 101 6.38 -21.75 -3.92
CA ILE A 101 5.68 -21.37 -5.14
C ILE A 101 6.25 -20.01 -5.57
N HIS A 102 7.05 -20.00 -6.64
CA HIS A 102 7.52 -18.78 -7.28
C HIS A 102 6.36 -18.11 -8.02
N LEU A 103 5.59 -17.27 -7.32
CA LEU A 103 4.66 -16.37 -8.00
C LEU A 103 5.46 -15.37 -8.86
N PRO A 104 4.97 -15.03 -10.06
CA PRO A 104 5.59 -14.02 -10.89
C PRO A 104 5.62 -12.67 -10.16
N SER A 105 6.64 -11.86 -10.47
CA SER A 105 6.70 -10.49 -9.97
C SER A 105 5.54 -9.67 -10.55
N PRO A 106 4.93 -8.78 -9.75
CA PRO A 106 3.89 -7.90 -10.27
C PRO A 106 4.46 -6.94 -11.32
N LEU A 107 3.68 -6.67 -12.35
CA LEU A 107 3.97 -5.67 -13.38
C LEU A 107 3.96 -4.27 -12.76
N PRO A 108 4.86 -3.36 -13.18
CA PRO A 108 4.93 -1.99 -12.65
C PRO A 108 3.58 -1.25 -12.68
N PHE A 109 3.37 -0.36 -11.71
CA PHE A 109 2.15 0.45 -11.62
C PHE A 109 1.90 1.28 -12.89
N GLY A 110 2.92 1.89 -13.49
CA GLY A 110 2.77 2.68 -14.73
C GLY A 110 2.19 1.87 -15.90
N PHE A 111 2.61 0.61 -16.03
CA PHE A 111 2.04 -0.31 -17.01
C PHE A 111 0.59 -0.68 -16.65
N THR A 112 0.32 -0.93 -15.36
CA THR A 112 -1.03 -1.25 -14.87
C THR A 112 -2.01 -0.09 -15.07
N TYR A 113 -1.57 1.16 -14.88
CA TYR A 113 -2.37 2.35 -15.21
C TYR A 113 -2.68 2.42 -16.69
N SER A 114 -1.67 2.24 -17.54
CA SER A 114 -1.85 2.26 -18.99
C SER A 114 -2.86 1.19 -19.43
N LEU A 115 -2.73 -0.03 -18.89
CA LEU A 115 -3.64 -1.15 -19.17
C LEU A 115 -5.07 -0.87 -18.69
N SER A 116 -5.23 -0.34 -17.47
CA SER A 116 -6.54 -0.03 -16.89
C SER A 116 -7.24 1.16 -17.55
N ALA A 117 -6.49 2.08 -18.17
CA ALA A 117 -7.03 3.22 -18.90
C ALA A 117 -7.60 2.85 -20.29
N VAL A 118 -7.25 1.69 -20.86
CA VAL A 118 -7.73 1.26 -22.19
C VAL A 118 -9.25 1.16 -22.23
N ALA A 119 -9.87 0.53 -21.23
CA ALA A 119 -11.32 0.34 -21.21
C ALA A 119 -12.14 1.66 -21.12
N PRO A 120 -11.85 2.59 -20.19
CA PRO A 120 -12.59 3.85 -20.12
C PRO A 120 -12.32 4.75 -21.33
N THR A 121 -11.09 4.79 -21.85
CA THR A 121 -10.77 5.58 -23.05
C THR A 121 -11.48 5.05 -24.28
N LEU A 122 -11.40 3.74 -24.54
CA LEU A 122 -12.10 3.12 -25.68
C LEU A 122 -13.62 3.30 -25.57
N SER A 123 -14.17 3.20 -24.36
CA SER A 123 -15.60 3.41 -24.13
C SER A 123 -16.03 4.85 -24.43
N LEU A 124 -15.18 5.83 -24.10
CA LEU A 124 -15.41 7.23 -24.41
C LEU A 124 -15.34 7.48 -25.92
N PHE A 125 -14.33 6.93 -26.61
CA PHE A 125 -14.14 7.10 -28.06
C PHE A 125 -15.24 6.45 -28.91
N ILE A 126 -15.76 5.29 -28.50
CA ILE A 126 -16.87 4.61 -29.18
C ILE A 126 -18.21 5.35 -28.94
N GLY A 127 -18.26 6.27 -27.98
CA GLY A 127 -19.49 6.98 -27.62
C GLY A 127 -20.45 6.10 -26.82
N HIS A 128 -19.94 5.19 -25.98
CA HIS A 128 -20.78 4.46 -25.03
C HIS A 128 -21.43 5.42 -24.01
N SER A 129 -22.46 4.94 -23.33
CA SER A 129 -23.13 5.71 -22.28
C SER A 129 -22.16 6.12 -21.18
N TRP A 130 -22.38 7.29 -20.56
CA TRP A 130 -21.58 7.74 -19.41
C TRP A 130 -21.54 6.73 -18.27
N LYS A 131 -22.62 5.97 -18.07
CA LYS A 131 -22.67 4.89 -17.08
C LYS A 131 -21.60 3.82 -17.36
N THR A 132 -21.44 3.46 -18.63
CA THR A 132 -20.42 2.49 -19.08
C THR A 132 -19.01 3.05 -18.88
N VAL A 133 -18.78 4.32 -19.22
CA VAL A 133 -17.46 4.96 -19.04
C VAL A 133 -17.09 4.99 -17.55
N VAL A 134 -17.99 5.47 -16.69
CA VAL A 134 -17.78 5.52 -15.23
C VAL A 134 -17.54 4.12 -14.66
N TRP A 135 -18.27 3.11 -15.13
CA TRP A 135 -18.05 1.72 -14.74
C TRP A 135 -16.62 1.25 -15.04
N TRP A 136 -16.10 1.55 -16.24
CA TRP A 136 -14.73 1.18 -16.61
C TRP A 136 -13.65 2.02 -15.89
N CYS A 137 -14.01 3.15 -15.28
CA CYS A 137 -13.10 3.91 -14.41
C CYS A 137 -12.86 3.24 -13.04
N ILE A 138 -13.61 2.20 -12.67
CA ILE A 138 -13.39 1.47 -11.41
C ILE A 138 -12.00 0.84 -11.40
N THR A 139 -11.56 0.21 -12.51
CA THR A 139 -10.25 -0.45 -12.59
C THR A 139 -9.09 0.51 -12.31
N PRO A 140 -8.93 1.66 -13.00
CA PRO A 140 -7.84 2.60 -12.67
C PRO A 140 -7.98 3.21 -11.27
N ALA A 141 -9.20 3.41 -10.75
CA ALA A 141 -9.41 3.83 -9.36
C ALA A 141 -8.90 2.78 -8.36
N MET A 142 -9.07 1.48 -8.66
CA MET A 142 -8.49 0.41 -7.87
C MET A 142 -6.96 0.41 -7.95
N VAL A 143 -6.36 0.63 -9.13
CA VAL A 143 -4.89 0.77 -9.26
C VAL A 143 -4.37 1.87 -8.34
N TYR A 144 -5.01 3.04 -8.37
CA TYR A 144 -4.69 4.16 -7.48
C TYR A 144 -4.82 3.81 -6.00
N THR A 145 -5.93 3.19 -5.62
CA THR A 145 -6.19 2.79 -4.22
C THR A 145 -5.12 1.83 -3.71
N ILE A 146 -4.76 0.81 -4.49
CA ILE A 146 -3.73 -0.16 -4.11
C ILE A 146 -2.34 0.49 -4.02
N GLN A 147 -2.01 1.39 -4.95
CA GLN A 147 -0.76 2.15 -4.87
C GLN A 147 -0.73 3.04 -3.63
N ALA A 148 -1.82 3.73 -3.30
CA ALA A 148 -1.91 4.58 -2.11
C ALA A 148 -1.69 3.75 -0.84
N VAL A 149 -2.36 2.60 -0.70
CA VAL A 149 -2.15 1.68 0.43
C VAL A 149 -0.69 1.22 0.52
N LYS A 150 -0.07 0.86 -0.61
CA LYS A 150 1.35 0.48 -0.67
C LYS A 150 2.27 1.60 -0.20
N MET A 151 2.02 2.83 -0.64
CA MET A 151 2.80 4.00 -0.24
C MET A 151 2.65 4.29 1.24
N SER A 152 1.43 4.24 1.79
CA SER A 152 1.20 4.44 3.23
C SER A 152 1.93 3.38 4.07
N VAL A 153 1.89 2.11 3.67
CA VAL A 153 2.63 1.04 4.37
C VAL A 153 4.13 1.27 4.29
N TYR A 154 4.65 1.70 3.13
CA TYR A 154 6.07 1.99 2.95
C TYR A 154 6.53 3.14 3.84
N GLU A 155 5.82 4.27 3.80
CA GLU A 155 6.10 5.48 4.58
C GLU A 155 6.09 5.22 6.08
N ILE A 156 5.10 4.46 6.59
CA ILE A 156 5.04 4.05 8.00
C ILE A 156 6.27 3.23 8.39
N ASN A 157 6.69 2.28 7.55
CA ASN A 157 7.87 1.46 7.88
C ASN A 157 9.19 2.25 7.75
N GLU A 158 9.28 3.14 6.77
CA GLU A 158 10.45 4.00 6.56
C GLU A 158 10.62 5.02 7.68
N SER A 159 9.54 5.64 8.14
CA SER A 159 9.58 6.57 9.28
C SER A 159 10.07 5.88 10.55
N ILE A 160 9.59 4.67 10.85
CA ILE A 160 10.06 3.87 12.00
C ILE A 160 11.54 3.50 11.84
N SER A 161 11.96 3.05 10.65
CA SER A 161 13.37 2.75 10.40
C SER A 161 14.26 3.98 10.53
N THR A 162 13.75 5.14 10.14
CA THR A 162 14.45 6.42 10.27
C THR A 162 14.58 6.82 11.74
N LEU A 163 13.52 6.68 12.54
CA LEU A 163 13.56 6.88 13.99
C LEU A 163 14.61 5.96 14.65
N GLU A 164 14.62 4.67 14.31
CA GLU A 164 15.63 3.73 14.82
C GLU A 164 17.07 4.15 14.51
N ARG A 165 17.32 4.75 13.34
CA ARG A 165 18.64 5.27 12.96
C ARG A 165 19.03 6.53 13.73
N LEU A 166 18.06 7.28 14.25
CA LEU A 166 18.25 8.50 15.03
C LEU A 166 18.41 8.24 16.53
N LYS A 167 18.05 7.04 17.01
CA LYS A 167 18.17 6.64 18.43
C LYS A 167 19.51 7.06 19.02
N TYR A 168 19.47 7.73 20.17
CA TYR A 168 20.65 8.10 20.93
C TYR A 168 21.17 6.90 21.72
N ARG A 169 22.49 6.69 21.72
CA ARG A 169 23.17 5.78 22.66
C ARG A 169 24.12 6.62 23.47
N SER A 170 23.98 6.60 24.80
CA SER A 170 24.93 7.27 25.65
C SER A 170 26.30 6.56 25.55
N PRO A 171 27.41 7.28 25.34
CA PRO A 171 28.73 6.69 25.43
C PRO A 171 29.08 6.46 26.91
N GLY A 172 28.83 5.24 27.39
CA GLY A 172 29.39 4.72 28.64
C GLY A 172 28.47 4.79 29.86
N ALA A 173 27.96 3.62 30.25
CA ALA A 173 27.93 3.19 31.64
C ALA A 173 28.93 2.04 31.78
#